data_AF-A0A661VNX6-F1
#
_entry.id   AF-A0A661VNX6-F1
#
_cell.length_a   1.000
_cell.length_b   1.000
_cell.length_c   1.000
_cell.angle_alpha   90.00
_cell.angle_beta   90.00
_cell.angle_gamma   90.00
#
_symmetry.space_group_name_H-M   'P 1'
#
loop_
_entity.id
_entity.type
_entity.pdbx_description
1 polymer ?
#
loop_
_entity_poly.entity_id
_entity_poly.type
_entity_poly.pdbx_seq_one_letter_code
_entity_poly.pdbx_strand_id
1 'polypeptide(L)'
;MDFAFSEEQQMFRAMFRDFSAKEVAPKAEGIDHEERPPLDVLRKAANQGFLGATLPEDYFGAELDYVSYALLIETLAGDCMSTAVTLATHVSLVAMTILEHGSEAQKEDWLPLLAAGEAIGAFALTEPDAGSDAMALQTRATPEDDEVILDGVKTWVANGDIAGLFLVFAQGPEGVEAFLVPKDTPGLTVGYREPTLGLRGMTFNTLYLEGCRVPQANRLGGPGDGCEVAQRAQDRMAIALAAAGLGVAEASVDVAAQFASERVQFGVPIAKKQAIQDYVAGSLIEVEALRYLVYHAAWLADQGGDFSFDASIVKAFAARVARTVTNRMLQVLGGYGYMEDYPMARKYRDARALGIIGGPTELHHVRVAQRIFAERDLEIAP
;
A
#
# COMPACT_ATOMS: atom_id res chain seq x y z
N MET A 1 -7.16 21.79 18.78
CA MET A 1 -7.21 20.56 17.96
C MET A 1 -8.62 20.06 18.03
N ASP A 2 -9.22 19.79 16.87
CA ASP A 2 -10.46 19.05 16.76
C ASP A 2 -10.12 17.66 16.21
N PHE A 3 -10.57 16.61 16.90
CA PHE A 3 -10.31 15.22 16.53
C PHE A 3 -11.55 14.54 15.95
N ALA A 4 -12.68 15.25 15.90
CA ALA A 4 -13.87 14.73 15.26
C ALA A 4 -13.67 14.70 13.74
N PHE A 5 -14.11 13.63 13.10
CA PHE A 5 -14.27 13.62 11.66
C PHE A 5 -15.34 14.62 11.24
N SER A 6 -15.16 15.22 10.06
CA SER A 6 -16.20 16.04 9.43
C SER A 6 -17.45 15.21 9.12
N GLU A 7 -18.58 15.86 8.87
CA GLU A 7 -19.82 15.17 8.45
C GLU A 7 -19.59 14.35 7.17
N GLU A 8 -18.82 14.90 6.24
CA GLU A 8 -18.43 14.25 4.99
C GLU A 8 -17.55 13.01 5.23
N GLN A 9 -16.51 13.12 6.05
CA GLN A 9 -15.67 11.97 6.43
C GLN A 9 -16.48 10.86 7.13
N GLN A 10 -17.48 11.21 7.95
CA GLN A 10 -18.39 10.23 8.55
C GLN A 10 -19.29 9.55 7.51
N MET A 11 -19.78 10.30 6.53
CA MET A 11 -20.56 9.74 5.41
C MET A 11 -19.71 8.77 4.58
N PHE A 12 -18.49 9.16 4.21
CA PHE A 12 -17.55 8.31 3.50
C PHE A 12 -17.21 7.04 4.29
N ARG A 13 -16.92 7.18 5.59
CA ARG A 13 -16.67 6.02 6.47
C ARG A 13 -17.84 5.03 6.49
N ALA A 14 -19.08 5.52 6.52
CA ALA A 14 -20.26 4.66 6.47
C ALA A 14 -20.38 3.93 5.12
N MET A 15 -20.14 4.64 4.01
CA MET A 15 -20.14 4.09 2.66
C MET A 15 -19.05 3.01 2.48
N PHE A 16 -17.82 3.27 2.94
CA PHE A 16 -16.72 2.31 2.85
C PHE A 16 -17.02 1.04 3.63
N ARG A 17 -17.62 1.16 4.82
CA ARG A 17 -18.01 0.01 5.64
C ARG A 17 -19.09 -0.82 4.98
N ASP A 18 -20.10 -0.17 4.40
CA ASP A 18 -21.17 -0.86 3.66
C ASP A 18 -20.61 -1.61 2.43
N PHE A 19 -19.74 -0.95 1.66
CA PHE A 19 -19.05 -1.58 0.54
C PHE A 19 -18.20 -2.78 0.99
N SER A 20 -17.37 -2.60 2.03
CA SER A 20 -16.47 -3.65 2.52
C SER A 20 -17.23 -4.87 3.02
N ALA A 21 -18.28 -4.64 3.82
CA ALA A 21 -19.13 -5.72 4.34
C ALA A 21 -19.85 -6.52 3.24
N LYS A 22 -20.28 -5.85 2.15
CA LYS A 22 -21.01 -6.49 1.05
C LYS A 22 -20.09 -7.16 0.03
N GLU A 23 -18.97 -6.52 -0.30
CA GLU A 23 -18.18 -6.89 -1.48
C GLU A 23 -16.81 -7.46 -1.16
N VAL A 24 -16.24 -7.15 0.01
CA VAL A 24 -14.86 -7.51 0.37
C VAL A 24 -14.84 -8.64 1.38
N ALA A 25 -15.47 -8.45 2.55
CA ALA A 25 -15.49 -9.43 3.63
C ALA A 25 -15.92 -10.84 3.19
N PRO A 26 -17.00 -11.02 2.39
CA PRO A 26 -17.46 -12.34 2.00
C PRO A 26 -16.49 -13.09 1.06
N LYS A 27 -15.58 -12.36 0.38
CA LYS A 27 -14.65 -12.93 -0.61
C LYS A 27 -13.24 -13.10 -0.06
N ALA A 28 -12.94 -12.52 1.11
CA ALA A 28 -11.58 -12.38 1.61
C ALA A 28 -10.82 -13.72 1.79
N GLU A 29 -11.47 -14.77 2.30
CA GLU A 29 -10.82 -16.10 2.44
C GLU A 29 -10.62 -16.77 1.08
N GLY A 30 -11.60 -16.68 0.18
CA GLY A 30 -11.49 -17.23 -1.18
C GLY A 30 -10.34 -16.58 -1.95
N ILE A 31 -10.19 -15.25 -1.83
CA ILE A 31 -9.07 -14.49 -2.42
C ILE A 31 -7.71 -14.99 -1.92
N ASP A 32 -7.56 -15.26 -0.62
CA ASP A 32 -6.30 -15.79 -0.06
C ASP A 32 -6.01 -17.23 -0.51
N HIS A 33 -7.03 -18.10 -0.47
CA HIS A 33 -6.88 -19.52 -0.82
C HIS A 33 -6.66 -19.75 -2.32
N GLU A 34 -7.35 -19.00 -3.18
CA GLU A 34 -7.19 -19.09 -4.63
C GLU A 34 -5.94 -18.40 -5.14
N GLU A 35 -5.33 -17.54 -4.31
CA GLU A 35 -4.14 -16.76 -4.65
C GLU A 35 -4.34 -15.86 -5.89
N ARG A 36 -5.53 -15.26 -6.01
CA ARG A 36 -5.92 -14.48 -7.18
C ARG A 36 -6.33 -13.05 -6.83
N PRO A 37 -5.98 -12.06 -7.67
CA PRO A 37 -6.45 -10.70 -7.54
C PRO A 37 -7.98 -10.59 -7.50
N PRO A 38 -8.53 -9.71 -6.65
CA PRO A 38 -9.96 -9.56 -6.48
C PRO A 38 -10.58 -8.69 -7.60
N LEU A 39 -10.42 -9.09 -8.87
CA LEU A 39 -10.81 -8.28 -10.04
C LEU A 39 -12.27 -7.81 -10.02
N ASP A 40 -13.20 -8.65 -9.57
CA ASP A 40 -14.61 -8.27 -9.43
C ASP A 40 -14.80 -7.16 -8.39
N VAL A 41 -14.09 -7.25 -7.25
CA VAL A 41 -14.11 -6.23 -6.20
C VAL A 41 -13.51 -4.93 -6.72
N LEU A 42 -12.39 -4.99 -7.44
CA LEU A 42 -11.75 -3.81 -8.01
C LEU A 42 -12.66 -3.09 -9.01
N ARG A 43 -13.37 -3.83 -9.87
CA ARG A 43 -14.36 -3.24 -10.79
C ARG A 43 -15.49 -2.54 -10.04
N LYS A 44 -15.99 -3.14 -8.96
CA LYS A 44 -17.04 -2.52 -8.13
C LYS A 44 -16.50 -1.30 -7.38
N ALA A 45 -15.25 -1.34 -6.91
CA ALA A 45 -14.58 -0.22 -6.27
C ALA A 45 -14.38 0.95 -7.26
N ALA A 46 -14.01 0.66 -8.51
CA ALA A 46 -13.92 1.65 -9.58
C ALA A 46 -15.27 2.36 -9.81
N ASN A 47 -16.37 1.61 -9.86
CA ASN A 47 -17.72 2.17 -9.99
C ASN A 47 -18.16 3.05 -8.81
N GLN A 48 -17.47 2.98 -7.66
CA GLN A 48 -17.69 3.85 -6.51
C GLN A 48 -16.67 5.01 -6.44
N GLY A 49 -15.79 5.15 -7.44
CA GLY A 49 -14.75 6.17 -7.50
C GLY A 49 -13.48 5.83 -6.70
N PHE A 50 -13.36 4.62 -6.14
CA PHE A 50 -12.28 4.32 -5.20
C PHE A 50 -10.90 4.15 -5.86
N LEU A 51 -10.84 3.83 -7.15
CA LEU A 51 -9.57 3.79 -7.90
C LEU A 51 -9.07 5.18 -8.32
N GLY A 52 -9.97 6.17 -8.38
CA GLY A 52 -9.64 7.58 -8.51
C GLY A 52 -9.79 8.36 -7.21
N ALA A 53 -9.68 7.67 -6.06
CA ALA A 53 -10.11 8.20 -4.75
C ALA A 53 -9.62 9.62 -4.47
N THR A 54 -8.34 9.89 -4.65
CA THR A 54 -7.71 11.19 -4.35
C THR A 54 -7.43 12.02 -5.61
N LEU A 55 -7.89 11.57 -6.78
CA LEU A 55 -7.76 12.33 -8.01
C LEU A 55 -8.81 13.45 -8.07
N PRO A 56 -8.53 14.59 -8.72
CA PRO A 56 -9.52 15.63 -8.97
C PRO A 56 -10.69 15.15 -9.83
N GLU A 57 -11.85 15.79 -9.69
CA GLU A 57 -13.03 15.52 -10.53
C GLU A 57 -12.75 15.71 -12.03
N ASP A 58 -11.89 16.66 -12.41
CA ASP A 58 -11.46 16.91 -13.80
C ASP A 58 -10.84 15.67 -14.47
N TYR A 59 -10.32 14.74 -13.66
CA TYR A 59 -9.76 13.46 -14.10
C TYR A 59 -10.63 12.27 -13.68
N PHE A 60 -11.94 12.49 -13.50
CA PHE A 60 -12.93 11.49 -13.06
C PHE A 60 -12.64 10.89 -11.69
N GLY A 61 -11.88 11.59 -10.85
CA GLY A 61 -11.62 11.21 -9.47
C GLY A 61 -12.76 11.54 -8.51
N ALA A 62 -12.58 11.13 -7.25
CA ALA A 62 -13.54 11.38 -6.17
C ALA A 62 -13.10 12.50 -5.21
N GLU A 63 -11.96 13.14 -5.46
CA GLU A 63 -11.40 14.27 -4.70
C GLU A 63 -11.40 14.07 -3.18
N LEU A 64 -11.19 12.83 -2.73
CA LEU A 64 -11.11 12.52 -1.31
C LEU A 64 -9.85 13.15 -0.71
N ASP A 65 -10.02 13.77 0.46
CA ASP A 65 -8.89 14.13 1.32
C ASP A 65 -8.14 12.87 1.81
N TYR A 66 -6.88 13.02 2.20
CA TYR A 66 -6.05 11.89 2.63
C TYR A 66 -6.58 11.23 3.89
N VAL A 67 -7.30 11.94 4.75
CA VAL A 67 -7.97 11.35 5.93
C VAL A 67 -9.08 10.38 5.50
N SER A 68 -9.92 10.76 4.54
CA SER A 68 -10.97 9.94 3.94
C SER A 68 -10.39 8.77 3.15
N TYR A 69 -9.29 9.01 2.43
CA TYR A 69 -8.55 7.94 1.77
C TYR A 69 -7.94 6.95 2.77
N ALA A 70 -7.37 7.41 3.88
CA ALA A 70 -6.89 6.53 4.95
C ALA A 70 -8.05 5.72 5.55
N LEU A 71 -9.22 6.32 5.75
CA LEU A 71 -10.44 5.62 6.21
C LEU A 71 -10.88 4.53 5.23
N LEU A 72 -10.80 4.77 3.93
CA LEU A 72 -11.05 3.75 2.90
C LEU A 72 -10.09 2.58 3.05
N ILE A 73 -8.78 2.84 3.04
CA ILE A 73 -7.76 1.78 3.11
C ILE A 73 -7.85 1.00 4.42
N GLU A 74 -8.02 1.68 5.56
CA GLU A 74 -8.25 1.06 6.86
C GLU A 74 -9.45 0.12 6.84
N THR A 75 -10.59 0.60 6.33
CA THR A 75 -11.83 -0.17 6.31
C THR A 75 -11.67 -1.43 5.47
N LEU A 76 -11.12 -1.31 4.26
CA LEU A 76 -10.90 -2.45 3.37
C LEU A 76 -9.90 -3.45 3.96
N ALA A 77 -8.83 -2.97 4.60
CA ALA A 77 -7.79 -3.82 5.18
C ALA A 77 -8.27 -4.59 6.42
N GLY A 78 -9.24 -4.02 7.14
CA GLY A 78 -9.97 -4.71 8.19
C GLY A 78 -10.59 -6.02 7.71
N ASP A 79 -11.05 -6.09 6.46
CA ASP A 79 -11.61 -7.30 5.87
C ASP A 79 -10.58 -8.09 5.04
N CYS A 80 -9.96 -7.45 4.05
CA CYS A 80 -9.00 -8.06 3.13
C CYS A 80 -7.84 -7.10 2.83
N MET A 81 -6.69 -7.32 3.48
CA MET A 81 -5.51 -6.47 3.28
C MET A 81 -4.97 -6.53 1.84
N SER A 82 -5.06 -7.67 1.15
CA SER A 82 -4.74 -7.76 -0.29
C SER A 82 -5.54 -6.79 -1.15
N THR A 83 -6.85 -6.65 -0.91
CA THR A 83 -7.70 -5.72 -1.66
C THR A 83 -7.28 -4.28 -1.39
N ALA A 84 -7.11 -3.93 -0.12
CA ALA A 84 -6.71 -2.59 0.30
C ALA A 84 -5.35 -2.18 -0.29
N VAL A 85 -4.35 -3.06 -0.23
CA VAL A 85 -3.00 -2.75 -0.71
C VAL A 85 -2.91 -2.79 -2.24
N THR A 86 -3.73 -3.58 -2.93
CA THR A 86 -3.87 -3.53 -4.40
C THR A 86 -4.37 -2.14 -4.85
N LEU A 87 -5.42 -1.65 -4.19
CA LEU A 87 -5.97 -0.32 -4.43
C LEU A 87 -4.96 0.78 -4.06
N ALA A 88 -4.30 0.66 -2.91
CA ALA A 88 -3.30 1.63 -2.48
C ALA A 88 -2.10 1.73 -3.42
N THR A 89 -1.64 0.60 -3.96
CA THR A 89 -0.58 0.56 -4.97
C THR A 89 -1.01 1.31 -6.22
N HIS A 90 -2.24 1.09 -6.69
CA HIS A 90 -2.78 1.80 -7.85
C HIS A 90 -2.85 3.32 -7.61
N VAL A 91 -3.49 3.74 -6.52
CA VAL A 91 -3.76 5.16 -6.23
C VAL A 91 -2.49 5.90 -5.82
N SER A 92 -1.85 5.44 -4.75
CA SER A 92 -0.76 6.18 -4.09
C SER A 92 0.56 6.14 -4.85
N LEU A 93 0.89 5.02 -5.49
CA LEU A 93 2.17 4.87 -6.19
C LEU A 93 2.12 5.25 -7.67
N VAL A 94 0.98 5.13 -8.34
CA VAL A 94 0.88 5.35 -9.79
C VAL A 94 0.03 6.57 -10.12
N ALA A 95 -1.27 6.55 -9.82
CA ALA A 95 -2.19 7.61 -10.23
C ALA A 95 -1.78 8.99 -9.68
N MET A 96 -1.51 9.09 -8.37
CA MET A 96 -1.05 10.34 -7.77
C MET A 96 0.33 10.78 -8.28
N THR A 97 1.20 9.84 -8.63
CA THR A 97 2.52 10.16 -9.17
C THR A 97 2.42 10.78 -10.57
N ILE A 98 1.48 10.30 -11.39
CA ILE A 98 1.15 10.92 -12.68
C ILE A 98 0.52 12.30 -12.49
N LEU A 99 -0.40 12.44 -11.53
CA LEU A 99 -1.03 13.73 -11.24
C LEU A 99 0.00 14.81 -10.86
N GLU A 100 1.00 14.44 -10.04
CA GLU A 100 1.98 15.39 -9.51
C GLU A 100 3.11 15.70 -10.49
N HIS A 101 3.59 14.70 -11.25
CA HIS A 101 4.80 14.83 -12.07
C HIS A 101 4.56 14.69 -13.58
N GLY A 102 3.33 14.38 -13.99
CA GLY A 102 2.95 14.25 -15.38
C GLY A 102 2.85 15.59 -16.10
N SER A 103 3.13 15.59 -17.40
CA SER A 103 2.65 16.63 -18.31
C SER A 103 1.12 16.58 -18.42
N GLU A 104 0.50 17.68 -18.84
CA GLU A 104 -0.96 17.72 -19.04
C GLU A 104 -1.44 16.62 -20.01
N ALA A 105 -0.71 16.35 -21.09
CA ALA A 105 -1.03 15.26 -22.02
C ALA A 105 -1.02 13.89 -21.32
N GLN A 106 -0.01 13.61 -20.49
CA GLN A 106 0.04 12.35 -19.73
C GLN A 106 -1.12 12.24 -18.71
N LYS A 107 -1.52 13.35 -18.09
CA LYS A 107 -2.64 13.36 -17.15
C LYS A 107 -3.97 13.08 -17.86
N GLU A 108 -4.21 13.77 -18.98
CA GLU A 108 -5.38 13.58 -19.83
C GLU A 108 -5.48 12.15 -20.39
N ASP A 109 -4.35 11.57 -20.80
CA ASP A 109 -4.32 10.22 -21.37
C ASP A 109 -4.52 9.11 -20.32
N TRP A 110 -3.93 9.25 -19.12
CA TRP A 110 -3.84 8.14 -18.17
C TRP A 110 -4.77 8.25 -16.97
N LEU A 111 -4.97 9.43 -16.38
CA LEU A 111 -5.72 9.55 -15.12
C LEU A 111 -7.18 9.11 -15.26
N PRO A 112 -7.93 9.45 -16.34
CA PRO A 112 -9.28 8.94 -16.55
C PRO A 112 -9.35 7.40 -16.62
N LEU A 113 -8.39 6.77 -17.32
CA LEU A 113 -8.34 5.31 -17.47
C LEU A 113 -8.04 4.62 -16.14
N LEU A 114 -7.17 5.22 -15.32
CA LEU A 114 -6.85 4.73 -13.99
C LEU A 114 -8.05 4.90 -13.04
N ALA A 115 -8.68 6.08 -13.01
CA ALA A 115 -9.84 6.37 -12.19
C ALA A 115 -11.02 5.43 -12.48
N ALA A 116 -11.27 5.14 -13.76
CA ALA A 116 -12.31 4.22 -14.21
C ALA A 116 -11.96 2.73 -13.98
N GLY A 117 -10.71 2.41 -13.63
CA GLY A 117 -10.24 1.03 -13.48
C GLY A 117 -10.09 0.28 -14.82
N GLU A 118 -10.07 1.00 -15.94
CA GLU A 118 -9.79 0.43 -17.27
C GLU A 118 -8.31 0.02 -17.39
N ALA A 119 -7.43 0.76 -16.72
CA ALA A 119 -6.05 0.36 -16.46
C ALA A 119 -5.80 0.27 -14.96
N ILE A 120 -5.04 -0.73 -14.53
CA ILE A 120 -4.48 -0.79 -13.18
C ILE A 120 -3.00 -0.40 -13.22
N GLY A 121 -2.57 0.46 -12.31
CA GLY A 121 -1.17 0.83 -12.14
C GLY A 121 -0.35 -0.20 -11.37
N ALA A 122 0.87 -0.44 -11.83
CA ALA A 122 1.94 -1.11 -11.11
C ALA A 122 3.19 -0.22 -11.01
N PHE A 123 3.89 -0.30 -9.88
CA PHE A 123 5.07 0.52 -9.57
C PHE A 123 6.33 -0.36 -9.57
N ALA A 124 7.24 -0.12 -10.51
CA ALA A 124 8.36 -1.00 -10.82
C ALA A 124 9.70 -0.30 -10.55
N LEU A 125 10.09 -0.30 -9.27
CA LEU A 125 11.33 0.31 -8.79
C LEU A 125 12.38 -0.76 -8.43
N THR A 126 12.03 -1.67 -7.53
CA THR A 126 12.92 -2.68 -6.94
C THR A 126 13.50 -3.64 -7.98
N GLU A 127 14.76 -3.99 -7.78
CA GLU A 127 15.50 -4.97 -8.58
C GLU A 127 16.07 -6.08 -7.69
N PRO A 128 16.46 -7.24 -8.26
CA PRO A 128 17.05 -8.33 -7.49
C PRO A 128 18.22 -7.91 -6.60
N ASP A 129 19.05 -6.98 -7.09
CA ASP A 129 20.23 -6.46 -6.39
C ASP A 129 20.02 -5.06 -5.78
N ALA A 130 18.83 -4.46 -5.91
CA ALA A 130 18.51 -3.12 -5.43
C ALA A 130 17.13 -3.07 -4.75
N GLY A 131 17.09 -3.39 -3.45
CA GLY A 131 15.91 -3.37 -2.59
C GLY A 131 15.84 -2.12 -1.71
N SER A 132 16.50 -2.17 -0.54
CA SER A 132 16.57 -1.01 0.37
C SER A 132 17.35 0.15 -0.23
N ASP A 133 18.43 -0.15 -0.95
CA ASP A 133 19.18 0.81 -1.78
C ASP A 133 18.58 0.88 -3.19
N ALA A 134 17.31 1.27 -3.27
CA ALA A 134 16.56 1.25 -4.52
C ALA A 134 17.13 2.19 -5.59
N MET A 135 17.93 3.19 -5.20
CA MET A 135 18.52 4.16 -6.13
C MET A 135 19.80 3.64 -6.80
N ALA A 136 20.38 2.55 -6.29
CA ALA A 136 21.48 1.83 -6.95
C ALA A 136 21.01 0.87 -8.06
N LEU A 137 19.81 1.10 -8.60
CA LEU A 137 19.21 0.29 -9.66
C LEU A 137 20.09 0.25 -10.92
N GLN A 138 20.00 -0.86 -11.66
CA GLN A 138 20.83 -1.20 -12.81
C GLN A 138 20.05 -1.27 -14.12
N THR A 139 18.71 -1.31 -14.08
CA THR A 139 17.86 -1.16 -15.29
C THR A 139 18.24 0.14 -15.99
N ARG A 140 18.55 0.10 -17.28
CA ARG A 140 19.05 1.25 -18.04
C ARG A 140 17.96 1.86 -18.91
N ALA A 141 18.01 3.17 -19.07
CA ALA A 141 17.25 3.93 -20.05
C ALA A 141 18.23 4.56 -21.05
N THR A 142 18.25 4.04 -22.27
CA THR A 142 19.14 4.52 -23.35
C THR A 142 18.33 5.35 -24.34
N PRO A 143 18.56 6.67 -24.45
CA PRO A 143 17.88 7.50 -25.43
C PRO A 143 18.28 7.10 -26.86
N GLU A 144 17.30 6.95 -27.75
CA GLU A 144 17.49 6.66 -29.17
C GLU A 144 16.43 7.44 -29.98
N ASP A 145 16.87 8.51 -30.65
CA ASP A 145 16.01 9.45 -31.39
C ASP A 145 14.85 10.00 -30.53
N ASP A 146 13.59 9.69 -30.87
CA ASP A 146 12.37 10.08 -30.14
C ASP A 146 11.88 9.00 -29.16
N GLU A 147 12.65 7.93 -28.98
CA GLU A 147 12.38 6.82 -28.09
C GLU A 147 13.44 6.69 -26.98
N VAL A 148 13.12 5.87 -25.99
CA VAL A 148 14.03 5.39 -24.96
C VAL A 148 13.92 3.86 -24.92
N ILE A 149 15.07 3.20 -24.93
CA ILE A 149 15.17 1.75 -24.79
C ILE A 149 15.43 1.43 -23.32
N LEU A 150 14.53 0.64 -22.74
CA LEU A 150 14.63 0.13 -21.37
C LEU A 150 15.16 -1.31 -21.39
N ASP A 151 16.23 -1.54 -20.64
CA ASP A 151 16.87 -2.85 -20.50
C ASP A 151 17.15 -3.17 -19.03
N GLY A 152 16.58 -4.26 -18.51
CA GLY A 152 16.79 -4.67 -17.12
C GLY A 152 15.72 -5.60 -16.57
N VAL A 153 15.77 -5.79 -15.25
CA VAL A 153 14.85 -6.68 -14.53
C VAL A 153 14.34 -5.98 -13.29
N LYS A 154 13.02 -5.90 -13.16
CA LYS A 154 12.34 -5.45 -11.94
C LYS A 154 11.77 -6.65 -11.21
N THR A 155 11.69 -6.59 -9.88
CA THR A 155 11.14 -7.67 -9.07
C THR A 155 10.26 -7.11 -7.96
N TRP A 156 9.46 -7.99 -7.36
CA TRP A 156 8.44 -7.64 -6.36
C TRP A 156 7.44 -6.58 -6.86
N VAL A 157 7.15 -6.56 -8.17
CA VAL A 157 6.24 -5.58 -8.75
C VAL A 157 4.80 -5.96 -8.42
N ALA A 158 4.24 -5.26 -7.44
CA ALA A 158 2.84 -5.40 -7.06
C ALA A 158 1.91 -5.01 -8.22
N ASN A 159 0.78 -5.71 -8.33
CA ASN A 159 -0.22 -5.61 -9.40
C ASN A 159 0.27 -6.07 -10.79
N GLY A 160 1.45 -6.68 -10.90
CA GLY A 160 2.08 -6.98 -12.20
C GLY A 160 1.19 -7.70 -13.21
N ASP A 161 0.55 -8.80 -12.82
CA ASP A 161 -0.34 -9.58 -13.72
C ASP A 161 -1.55 -8.78 -14.24
N ILE A 162 -2.10 -7.90 -13.39
CA ILE A 162 -3.35 -7.18 -13.65
C ILE A 162 -3.12 -5.76 -14.16
N ALA A 163 -1.88 -5.30 -14.19
CA ALA A 163 -1.54 -3.95 -14.59
C ALA A 163 -1.81 -3.73 -16.08
N GLY A 164 -2.36 -2.57 -16.39
CA GLY A 164 -2.42 -2.00 -17.75
C GLY A 164 -1.32 -0.97 -18.00
N LEU A 165 -0.76 -0.40 -16.93
CA LEU A 165 0.29 0.60 -16.96
C LEU A 165 1.33 0.33 -15.87
N PHE A 166 2.60 0.40 -16.25
CA PHE A 166 3.73 0.28 -15.34
C PHE A 166 4.46 1.61 -15.21
N LEU A 167 4.67 2.09 -13.99
CA LEU A 167 5.61 3.17 -13.72
C LEU A 167 7.00 2.55 -13.44
N VAL A 168 7.88 2.59 -14.43
CA VAL A 168 9.20 1.92 -14.41
C VAL A 168 10.29 2.94 -14.13
N PHE A 169 11.18 2.63 -13.18
CA PHE A 169 12.35 3.45 -12.87
C PHE A 169 13.61 2.87 -13.50
N ALA A 170 14.42 3.69 -14.17
CA ALA A 170 15.61 3.23 -14.86
C ALA A 170 16.72 4.30 -14.81
N GLN A 171 17.97 3.85 -14.86
CA GLN A 171 19.16 4.70 -14.90
C GLN A 171 19.28 5.32 -16.29
N GLY A 172 18.96 6.61 -16.38
CA GLY A 172 19.20 7.44 -17.55
C GLY A 172 20.54 8.17 -17.48
N PRO A 173 20.85 9.02 -18.49
CA PRO A 173 22.11 9.76 -18.56
C PRO A 173 22.31 10.77 -17.42
N GLU A 174 21.22 11.35 -16.91
CA GLU A 174 21.25 12.43 -15.91
C GLU A 174 20.91 11.94 -14.49
N GLY A 175 20.66 10.64 -14.31
CA GLY A 175 20.26 10.06 -13.04
C GLY A 175 19.17 9.00 -13.22
N VAL A 176 18.53 8.62 -12.12
CA VAL A 176 17.33 7.77 -12.20
C VAL A 176 16.21 8.57 -12.86
N GLU A 177 15.51 7.97 -13.80
CA GLU A 177 14.36 8.52 -14.52
C GLU A 177 13.16 7.58 -14.35
N ALA A 178 11.95 8.10 -14.53
CA ALA A 178 10.70 7.36 -14.42
C ALA A 178 9.94 7.35 -15.76
N PHE A 179 9.38 6.22 -16.15
CA PHE A 179 8.71 6.03 -17.44
C PHE A 179 7.36 5.35 -17.29
N LEU A 180 6.37 5.87 -18.01
CA LEU A 180 5.05 5.26 -18.17
C LEU A 180 5.11 4.20 -19.28
N VAL A 181 5.04 2.93 -18.92
CA VAL A 181 5.18 1.80 -19.85
C VAL A 181 3.85 1.03 -19.94
N PRO A 182 3.09 1.14 -21.04
CA PRO A 182 1.88 0.35 -21.25
C PRO A 182 2.18 -1.16 -21.25
N LYS A 183 1.22 -1.97 -20.78
CA LYS A 183 1.38 -3.43 -20.68
C LYS A 183 1.86 -4.12 -21.96
N ASP A 184 1.33 -3.70 -23.11
CA ASP A 184 1.58 -4.34 -24.40
C ASP A 184 2.80 -3.76 -25.15
N THR A 185 3.64 -2.99 -24.45
CA THR A 185 4.88 -2.44 -25.03
C THR A 185 5.82 -3.57 -25.45
N PRO A 186 6.25 -3.65 -26.73
CA PRO A 186 7.21 -4.64 -27.17
C PRO A 186 8.49 -4.60 -26.34
N GLY A 187 8.95 -5.77 -25.87
CA GLY A 187 10.12 -5.90 -25.00
C GLY A 187 9.81 -5.89 -23.50
N LEU A 188 8.57 -5.55 -23.09
CA LEU A 188 8.09 -5.79 -21.73
C LEU A 188 7.48 -7.19 -21.61
N THR A 189 7.99 -7.99 -20.68
CA THR A 189 7.42 -9.29 -20.31
C THR A 189 7.13 -9.34 -18.82
N VAL A 190 5.87 -9.63 -18.46
CA VAL A 190 5.48 -9.93 -17.08
C VAL A 190 5.78 -11.41 -16.80
N GLY A 191 6.68 -11.67 -15.86
CA GLY A 191 7.05 -13.00 -15.40
C GLY A 191 5.99 -13.67 -14.53
N TYR A 192 6.32 -14.85 -14.00
CA TYR A 192 5.41 -15.60 -13.14
C TYR A 192 5.12 -14.84 -11.83
N ARG A 193 3.95 -15.13 -11.23
CA ARG A 193 3.57 -14.62 -9.91
C ARG A 193 4.42 -15.28 -8.82
N GLU A 194 5.13 -14.47 -8.04
CA GLU A 194 5.87 -14.93 -6.87
C GLU A 194 4.92 -15.43 -5.76
N PRO A 195 5.09 -16.65 -5.24
CA PRO A 195 4.32 -17.12 -4.10
C PRO A 195 4.77 -16.40 -2.83
N THR A 196 3.80 -15.88 -2.06
CA THR A 196 4.06 -15.10 -0.83
C THR A 196 3.42 -15.74 0.39
N LEU A 197 3.99 -15.46 1.57
CA LEU A 197 3.44 -15.91 2.86
C LEU A 197 2.03 -15.33 3.11
N GLY A 198 1.89 -14.02 2.92
CA GLY A 198 0.65 -13.27 3.07
C GLY A 198 0.45 -12.36 1.88
N LEU A 199 -0.63 -11.59 1.91
CA LEU A 199 -1.10 -10.80 0.77
C LEU A 199 -1.32 -11.68 -0.46
N ARG A 200 -1.76 -12.93 -0.29
CA ARG A 200 -1.85 -13.92 -1.38
C ARG A 200 -2.83 -13.54 -2.48
N GLY A 201 -3.81 -12.69 -2.16
CA GLY A 201 -4.70 -12.07 -3.13
C GLY A 201 -4.08 -10.95 -3.97
N MET A 202 -2.81 -10.60 -3.75
CA MET A 202 -2.06 -9.71 -4.62
C MET A 202 -1.19 -10.52 -5.58
N THR A 203 -0.81 -9.90 -6.69
CA THR A 203 0.21 -10.42 -7.61
C THR A 203 1.49 -9.63 -7.44
N PHE A 204 2.58 -10.33 -7.17
CA PHE A 204 3.93 -9.81 -7.22
C PHE A 204 4.64 -10.51 -8.36
N ASN A 205 5.21 -9.76 -9.28
CA ASN A 205 5.82 -10.33 -10.48
C ASN A 205 7.23 -9.78 -10.66
N THR A 206 8.04 -10.58 -11.34
CA THR A 206 9.26 -10.10 -11.99
C THR A 206 8.89 -9.51 -13.35
N LEU A 207 9.44 -8.36 -13.72
CA LEU A 207 9.31 -7.78 -15.05
C LEU A 207 10.64 -7.87 -15.77
N TYR A 208 10.61 -8.32 -17.02
CA TYR A 208 11.76 -8.34 -17.90
C TYR A 208 11.57 -7.24 -18.95
N LEU A 209 12.57 -6.38 -19.07
CA LEU A 209 12.64 -5.29 -20.05
C LEU A 209 13.81 -5.66 -20.98
N GLU A 210 13.50 -6.12 -22.18
CA GLU A 210 14.49 -6.57 -23.17
C GLU A 210 14.33 -5.76 -24.44
N GLY A 211 15.15 -4.71 -24.59
CA GLY A 211 15.02 -3.75 -25.68
C GLY A 211 13.64 -3.08 -25.69
N CYS A 212 13.05 -2.83 -24.53
CA CYS A 212 11.69 -2.29 -24.40
C CYS A 212 11.65 -0.82 -24.82
N ARG A 213 11.05 -0.54 -25.98
CA ARG A 213 11.05 0.81 -26.58
C ARG A 213 9.82 1.60 -26.16
N VAL A 214 10.01 2.76 -25.56
CA VAL A 214 8.94 3.70 -25.21
C VAL A 214 9.22 5.08 -25.80
N PRO A 215 8.20 5.85 -26.20
CA PRO A 215 8.40 7.24 -26.60
C PRO A 215 9.09 8.06 -25.50
N GLN A 216 9.94 9.00 -25.86
CA GLN A 216 10.55 9.92 -24.89
C GLN A 216 9.48 10.73 -24.12
N ALA A 217 8.33 10.98 -24.75
CA ALA A 217 7.16 11.59 -24.12
C ALA A 217 6.53 10.76 -22.99
N ASN A 218 6.90 9.49 -22.83
CA ASN A 218 6.48 8.65 -21.72
C ASN A 218 7.32 8.86 -20.46
N ARG A 219 8.41 9.63 -20.51
CA ARG A 219 9.15 10.02 -19.31
C ARG A 219 8.27 10.90 -18.42
N LEU A 220 8.18 10.52 -17.15
CA LEU A 220 7.47 11.27 -16.12
C LEU A 220 8.45 12.18 -15.40
N GLY A 221 8.13 13.47 -15.29
CA GLY A 221 9.07 14.49 -14.81
C GLY A 221 10.21 14.78 -15.80
N GLY A 222 11.23 15.50 -15.32
CA GLY A 222 12.44 15.82 -16.07
C GLY A 222 13.50 14.70 -16.04
N PRO A 223 14.55 14.82 -16.87
CA PRO A 223 15.73 13.97 -16.77
C PRO A 223 16.33 14.00 -15.36
N GLY A 224 16.62 12.83 -14.78
CA GLY A 224 17.22 12.71 -13.44
C GLY A 224 16.26 12.86 -12.24
N ASP A 225 14.99 13.23 -12.46
CA ASP A 225 14.02 13.48 -11.37
C ASP A 225 13.49 12.19 -10.70
N GLY A 226 13.82 11.01 -11.22
CA GLY A 226 13.22 9.74 -10.82
C GLY A 226 13.39 9.40 -9.34
N CYS A 227 14.48 9.84 -8.70
CA CYS A 227 14.67 9.68 -7.24
C CYS A 227 13.61 10.43 -6.43
N GLU A 228 13.33 11.69 -6.79
CA GLU A 228 12.33 12.53 -6.12
C GLU A 228 10.93 11.96 -6.35
N VAL A 229 10.61 11.61 -7.60
CA VAL A 229 9.34 10.98 -7.99
C VAL A 229 9.10 9.70 -7.16
N ALA A 230 10.10 8.83 -7.05
CA ALA A 230 10.01 7.60 -6.28
C ALA A 230 9.80 7.87 -4.78
N GLN A 231 10.55 8.80 -4.20
CA GLN A 231 10.47 9.13 -2.79
C GLN A 231 9.08 9.66 -2.42
N ARG A 232 8.56 10.61 -3.20
CA ARG A 232 7.25 11.23 -2.95
C ARG A 232 6.10 10.21 -3.08
N ALA A 233 6.18 9.31 -4.06
CA ALA A 233 5.25 8.18 -4.18
C ALA A 233 5.30 7.24 -2.97
N GLN A 234 6.51 6.91 -2.49
CA GLN A 234 6.69 6.05 -1.31
C GLN A 234 6.14 6.69 -0.03
N ASP A 235 6.26 8.01 0.15
CA ASP A 235 5.74 8.68 1.34
C ASP A 235 4.21 8.62 1.41
N ARG A 236 3.50 8.77 0.28
CA ARG A 236 2.05 8.50 0.21
C ARG A 236 1.72 7.06 0.54
N MET A 237 2.46 6.12 -0.06
CA MET A 237 2.24 4.69 0.15
C MET A 237 2.49 4.29 1.61
N ALA A 238 3.43 4.93 2.30
CA ALA A 238 3.72 4.70 3.70
C ALA A 238 2.51 5.00 4.59
N ILE A 239 1.79 6.10 4.32
CA ILE A 239 0.54 6.46 5.02
C ILE A 239 -0.56 5.42 4.71
N ALA A 240 -0.74 5.04 3.45
CA ALA A 240 -1.74 4.04 3.06
C ALA A 240 -1.46 2.66 3.69
N LEU A 241 -0.21 2.20 3.69
CA LEU A 241 0.20 0.96 4.37
C LEU A 241 0.02 1.04 5.89
N ALA A 242 0.21 2.23 6.48
CA ALA A 242 -0.06 2.43 7.89
C ALA A 242 -1.56 2.35 8.21
N ALA A 243 -2.42 2.91 7.36
CA ALA A 243 -3.87 2.74 7.44
C ALA A 243 -4.29 1.28 7.27
N ALA A 244 -3.67 0.55 6.33
CA ALA A 244 -3.91 -0.89 6.19
C ALA A 244 -3.53 -1.67 7.46
N GLY A 245 -2.39 -1.30 8.07
CA GLY A 245 -1.94 -1.84 9.35
C GLY A 245 -2.89 -1.57 10.51
N LEU A 246 -3.48 -0.36 10.55
CA LEU A 246 -4.51 0.00 11.52
C LEU A 246 -5.75 -0.89 11.36
N GLY A 247 -6.27 -1.00 10.14
CA GLY A 247 -7.47 -1.79 9.83
C GLY A 247 -7.33 -3.26 10.19
N VAL A 248 -6.24 -3.90 9.77
CA VAL A 248 -6.01 -5.33 10.08
C VAL A 248 -5.81 -5.57 11.58
N ALA A 249 -5.19 -4.62 12.29
CA ALA A 249 -4.98 -4.72 13.73
C ALA A 249 -6.30 -4.60 14.51
N GLU A 250 -7.11 -3.59 14.21
CA GLU A 250 -8.43 -3.38 14.83
C GLU A 250 -9.34 -4.59 14.58
N ALA A 251 -9.49 -5.02 13.32
CA ALA A 251 -10.32 -6.17 12.98
C ALA A 251 -9.84 -7.48 13.65
N SER A 252 -8.52 -7.61 13.89
CA SER A 252 -8.00 -8.76 14.62
C SER A 252 -8.41 -8.75 16.09
N VAL A 253 -8.47 -7.57 16.71
CA VAL A 253 -8.97 -7.42 18.09
C VAL A 253 -10.44 -7.84 18.17
N ASP A 254 -11.27 -7.40 17.22
CA ASP A 254 -12.69 -7.74 17.18
C ASP A 254 -12.92 -9.24 17.01
N VAL A 255 -12.21 -9.88 16.07
CA VAL A 255 -12.29 -11.34 15.87
C VAL A 255 -11.92 -12.09 17.14
N ALA A 256 -10.84 -11.70 17.81
CA ALA A 256 -10.40 -12.36 19.04
C ALA A 256 -11.34 -12.09 20.21
N ALA A 257 -11.89 -10.88 20.34
CA ALA A 257 -12.85 -10.53 21.38
C ALA A 257 -14.16 -11.32 21.22
N GLN A 258 -14.66 -11.45 20.00
CA GLN A 258 -15.84 -12.27 19.70
C GLN A 258 -15.59 -13.73 20.07
N PHE A 259 -14.49 -14.32 19.56
CA PHE A 259 -14.12 -15.70 19.87
C PHE A 259 -13.97 -15.93 21.38
N ALA A 260 -13.32 -15.00 22.08
CA ALA A 260 -13.09 -15.11 23.51
C ALA A 260 -14.39 -15.05 24.34
N SER A 261 -15.40 -14.34 23.83
CA SER A 261 -16.71 -14.20 24.47
C SER A 261 -17.56 -15.47 24.33
N GLU A 262 -17.36 -16.23 23.27
CA GLU A 262 -18.10 -17.46 22.99
C GLU A 262 -17.39 -18.72 23.49
N ARG A 263 -16.06 -18.76 23.40
CA ARG A 263 -15.27 -19.95 23.74
C ARG A 263 -15.24 -20.18 25.25
N VAL A 264 -15.74 -21.33 25.71
CA VAL A 264 -15.76 -21.72 27.12
C VAL A 264 -14.59 -22.65 27.46
N GLN A 265 -13.81 -22.30 28.49
CA GLN A 265 -12.83 -23.18 29.14
C GLN A 265 -12.84 -22.98 30.64
N PHE A 266 -12.62 -24.07 31.39
CA PHE A 266 -12.72 -24.08 32.85
C PHE A 266 -14.05 -23.49 33.35
N GLY A 267 -15.16 -23.85 32.69
CA GLY A 267 -16.53 -23.51 33.09
C GLY A 267 -16.99 -22.08 32.79
N VAL A 268 -16.18 -21.23 32.15
CA VAL A 268 -16.56 -19.85 31.80
C VAL A 268 -16.03 -19.44 30.42
N PRO A 269 -16.62 -18.42 29.77
CA PRO A 269 -16.01 -17.79 28.60
C PRO A 269 -14.56 -17.37 28.88
N ILE A 270 -13.65 -17.58 27.93
CA ILE A 270 -12.23 -17.25 28.12
C ILE A 270 -12.00 -15.74 28.26
N ALA A 271 -12.92 -14.90 27.77
CA ALA A 271 -12.93 -13.46 28.02
C ALA A 271 -12.99 -13.08 29.51
N LYS A 272 -13.41 -13.99 30.41
CA LYS A 272 -13.37 -13.76 31.87
C LYS A 272 -11.99 -14.02 32.50
N LYS A 273 -11.01 -14.48 31.74
CA LYS A 273 -9.65 -14.75 32.23
C LYS A 273 -8.79 -13.51 32.08
N GLN A 274 -8.15 -13.05 33.17
CA GLN A 274 -7.35 -11.82 33.18
C GLN A 274 -6.28 -11.78 32.09
N ALA A 275 -5.54 -12.88 31.87
CA ALA A 275 -4.54 -12.94 30.81
C ALA A 275 -5.11 -12.69 29.40
N ILE A 276 -6.35 -13.11 29.12
CA ILE A 276 -7.02 -12.82 27.84
C ILE A 276 -7.44 -11.35 27.77
N GLN A 277 -7.95 -10.80 28.88
CA GLN A 277 -8.30 -9.38 28.99
C GLN A 277 -7.06 -8.50 28.74
N ASP A 278 -5.91 -8.86 29.31
CA ASP A 278 -4.65 -8.15 29.13
C ASP A 278 -4.20 -8.14 27.67
N TYR A 279 -4.30 -9.28 26.96
CA TYR A 279 -3.98 -9.33 25.53
C TYR A 279 -4.87 -8.40 24.70
N VAL A 280 -6.19 -8.44 24.93
CA VAL A 280 -7.16 -7.63 24.18
C VAL A 280 -6.99 -6.14 24.52
N ALA A 281 -6.98 -5.78 25.80
CA ALA A 281 -6.89 -4.40 26.24
C ALA A 281 -5.56 -3.74 25.83
N GLY A 282 -4.42 -4.42 26.04
CA GLY A 282 -3.12 -3.90 25.65
C GLY A 282 -3.00 -3.71 24.12
N SER A 283 -3.59 -4.62 23.35
CA SER A 283 -3.62 -4.50 21.88
C SER A 283 -4.49 -3.34 21.42
N LEU A 284 -5.68 -3.15 22.00
CA LEU A 284 -6.57 -2.04 21.65
C LEU A 284 -5.95 -0.68 21.98
N ILE A 285 -5.23 -0.56 23.09
CA ILE A 285 -4.49 0.68 23.44
C ILE A 285 -3.44 1.01 22.37
N GLU A 286 -2.70 0.00 21.88
CA GLU A 286 -1.72 0.20 20.79
C GLU A 286 -2.41 0.59 19.47
N VAL A 287 -3.57 -0.02 19.16
CA VAL A 287 -4.39 0.32 17.98
C VAL A 287 -4.88 1.77 18.04
N GLU A 288 -5.38 2.23 19.19
CA GLU A 288 -5.84 3.61 19.36
C GLU A 288 -4.69 4.62 19.22
N ALA A 289 -3.51 4.31 19.76
CA ALA A 289 -2.33 5.14 19.54
C ALA A 289 -1.95 5.22 18.05
N LEU A 290 -2.04 4.09 17.33
CA LEU A 290 -1.79 4.04 15.89
C LEU A 290 -2.80 4.86 15.11
N ARG A 291 -4.08 4.79 15.47
CA ARG A 291 -5.17 5.56 14.84
C ARG A 291 -4.86 7.04 14.76
N TYR A 292 -4.42 7.64 15.88
CA TYR A 292 -4.06 9.05 15.90
C TYR A 292 -2.88 9.38 14.98
N LEU A 293 -1.85 8.53 14.95
CA LEU A 293 -0.68 8.75 14.09
C LEU A 293 -1.01 8.60 12.60
N VAL A 294 -1.86 7.64 12.24
CA VAL A 294 -2.33 7.43 10.85
C VAL A 294 -3.08 8.66 10.36
N TYR A 295 -4.10 9.11 11.08
CA TYR A 295 -4.89 10.25 10.62
C TYR A 295 -4.15 11.58 10.71
N HIS A 296 -3.22 11.72 11.66
CA HIS A 296 -2.35 12.90 11.69
C HIS A 296 -1.42 12.96 10.47
N ALA A 297 -0.78 11.84 10.10
CA ALA A 297 0.07 11.79 8.91
C ALA A 297 -0.73 12.02 7.63
N ALA A 298 -1.94 11.48 7.54
CA ALA A 298 -2.87 11.74 6.44
C ALA A 298 -3.25 13.24 6.37
N TRP A 299 -3.64 13.84 7.48
CA TRP A 299 -3.94 15.27 7.55
C TRP A 299 -2.75 16.16 7.15
N LEU A 300 -1.52 15.79 7.53
CA LEU A 300 -0.31 16.49 7.10
C LEU A 300 -0.10 16.41 5.57
N ALA A 301 -0.45 15.29 4.95
CA ALA A 301 -0.42 15.15 3.51
C ALA A 301 -1.39 16.12 2.82
N ASP A 302 -2.60 16.30 3.38
CA ASP A 302 -3.57 17.28 2.89
C ASP A 302 -3.09 18.74 3.00
N GLN A 303 -2.21 19.05 3.96
CA GLN A 303 -1.65 20.40 4.09
C GLN A 303 -0.64 20.76 2.99
N GLY A 304 -0.28 19.82 2.10
CA GLY A 304 0.60 20.07 0.96
C GLY A 304 2.08 20.29 1.32
N GLY A 305 2.47 20.05 2.57
CA GLY A 305 3.84 20.21 3.06
C GLY A 305 4.75 18.99 2.82
N ASP A 306 5.98 19.08 3.36
CA ASP A 306 6.84 17.92 3.54
C ASP A 306 6.33 17.08 4.72
N PHE A 307 5.89 15.86 4.43
CA PHE A 307 5.42 14.88 5.40
C PHE A 307 6.27 13.60 5.39
N SER A 308 7.45 13.62 4.75
CA SER A 308 8.29 12.42 4.56
C SER A 308 8.80 11.84 5.89
N PHE A 309 9.04 12.73 6.87
CA PHE A 309 9.41 12.34 8.22
C PHE A 309 8.25 11.62 8.95
N ASP A 310 7.06 12.21 8.94
CA ASP A 310 5.85 11.64 9.55
C ASP A 310 5.44 10.32 8.87
N ALA A 311 5.55 10.25 7.54
CA ALA A 311 5.36 9.04 6.75
C ALA A 311 6.27 7.89 7.23
N SER A 312 7.56 8.18 7.49
CA SER A 312 8.50 7.17 8.01
C SER A 312 8.16 6.73 9.44
N ILE A 313 7.79 7.67 10.31
CA ILE A 313 7.37 7.36 11.69
C ILE A 313 6.14 6.45 11.69
N VAL A 314 5.07 6.88 10.99
CA VAL A 314 3.78 6.20 11.06
C VAL A 314 3.87 4.81 10.46
N LYS A 315 4.62 4.64 9.35
CA LYS A 315 4.82 3.34 8.71
C LYS A 315 5.57 2.39 9.64
N ALA A 316 6.69 2.81 10.23
CA ALA A 316 7.46 1.98 11.16
C ALA A 316 6.62 1.55 12.37
N PHE A 317 5.84 2.49 12.93
CA PHE A 317 4.96 2.22 14.06
C PHE A 317 3.81 1.28 13.70
N ALA A 318 3.14 1.50 12.57
CA ALA A 318 2.05 0.67 12.08
C ALA A 318 2.50 -0.78 11.85
N ALA A 319 3.65 -0.98 11.21
CA ALA A 319 4.20 -2.32 10.99
C ALA A 319 4.45 -3.07 12.30
N ARG A 320 4.94 -2.38 13.34
CA ARG A 320 5.16 -2.95 14.67
C ARG A 320 3.85 -3.31 15.35
N VAL A 321 2.89 -2.37 15.38
CA VAL A 321 1.58 -2.56 16.04
C VAL A 321 0.82 -3.70 15.35
N ALA A 322 0.65 -3.66 14.03
CA ALA A 322 -0.08 -4.69 13.29
C ALA A 322 0.47 -6.10 13.53
N ARG A 323 1.80 -6.28 13.47
CA ARG A 323 2.46 -7.57 13.77
C ARG A 323 2.25 -8.02 15.20
N THR A 324 2.38 -7.10 16.15
CA THR A 324 2.27 -7.42 17.58
C THR A 324 0.83 -7.79 17.95
N VAL A 325 -0.13 -6.99 17.50
CA VAL A 325 -1.56 -7.18 17.76
C VAL A 325 -2.04 -8.48 17.13
N THR A 326 -1.82 -8.69 15.82
CA THR A 326 -2.27 -9.91 15.14
C THR A 326 -1.65 -11.18 15.76
N ASN A 327 -0.38 -11.14 16.18
CA ASN A 327 0.25 -12.25 16.90
C ASN A 327 -0.42 -12.54 18.26
N ARG A 328 -0.74 -11.51 19.04
CA ARG A 328 -1.45 -11.67 20.32
C ARG A 328 -2.88 -12.18 20.10
N MET A 329 -3.57 -11.69 19.08
CA MET A 329 -4.93 -12.11 18.77
C MET A 329 -4.97 -13.57 18.28
N LEU A 330 -3.99 -14.00 17.48
CA LEU A 330 -3.78 -15.41 17.16
C LEU A 330 -3.62 -16.26 18.43
N GLN A 331 -2.82 -15.79 19.39
CA GLN A 331 -2.64 -16.48 20.67
C GLN A 331 -3.93 -16.58 21.50
N VAL A 332 -4.82 -15.59 21.44
CA VAL A 332 -6.14 -15.62 22.11
C VAL A 332 -7.04 -16.72 21.52
N LEU A 333 -7.02 -16.92 20.20
CA LEU A 333 -7.75 -18.02 19.56
C LEU A 333 -7.10 -19.39 19.81
N GLY A 334 -5.81 -19.42 20.18
CA GLY A 334 -5.05 -20.64 20.40
C GLY A 334 -4.93 -21.47 19.12
N GLY A 335 -5.19 -22.78 19.21
CA GLY A 335 -5.11 -23.68 18.06
C GLY A 335 -6.01 -23.26 16.88
N TYR A 336 -7.18 -22.67 17.15
CA TYR A 336 -8.08 -22.17 16.10
C TYR A 336 -7.49 -20.97 15.35
N GLY A 337 -6.68 -20.14 16.01
CA GLY A 337 -6.01 -19.01 15.37
C GLY A 337 -4.92 -19.43 14.37
N TYR A 338 -4.46 -20.68 14.48
CA TYR A 338 -3.48 -21.29 13.58
C TYR A 338 -4.13 -22.09 12.43
N MET A 339 -5.45 -22.32 12.49
CA MET A 339 -6.19 -22.98 11.41
C MET A 339 -6.58 -21.96 10.35
N GLU A 340 -6.49 -22.35 9.07
CA GLU A 340 -6.89 -21.49 7.95
C GLU A 340 -8.42 -21.33 7.83
N ASP A 341 -9.20 -22.14 8.55
CA ASP A 341 -10.66 -21.97 8.66
C ASP A 341 -11.05 -20.70 9.45
N TYR A 342 -10.11 -20.08 10.17
CA TYR A 342 -10.33 -18.83 10.90
C TYR A 342 -9.54 -17.69 10.23
N PRO A 343 -10.15 -16.49 10.12
CA PRO A 343 -9.53 -15.35 9.43
C PRO A 343 -8.20 -14.88 10.07
N MET A 344 -7.94 -15.28 11.32
CA MET A 344 -6.78 -14.84 12.08
C MET A 344 -5.46 -15.33 11.46
N ALA A 345 -5.42 -16.53 10.88
CA ALA A 345 -4.22 -17.04 10.22
C ALA A 345 -3.85 -16.16 9.02
N ARG A 346 -4.82 -15.79 8.18
CA ARG A 346 -4.63 -14.83 7.08
C ARG A 346 -4.17 -13.47 7.60
N LYS A 347 -4.90 -12.87 8.54
CA LYS A 347 -4.59 -11.53 9.09
C LYS A 347 -3.17 -11.45 9.66
N TYR A 348 -2.71 -12.50 10.35
CA TYR A 348 -1.34 -12.60 10.84
C TYR A 348 -0.30 -12.63 9.71
N ARG A 349 -0.51 -13.48 8.69
CA ARG A 349 0.39 -13.58 7.52
C ARG A 349 0.44 -12.28 6.74
N ASP A 350 -0.71 -11.64 6.53
CA ASP A 350 -0.83 -10.35 5.84
C ASP A 350 -0.07 -9.27 6.61
N ALA A 351 -0.37 -9.06 7.90
CA ALA A 351 0.27 -8.04 8.72
C ALA A 351 1.81 -8.19 8.80
N ARG A 352 2.34 -9.42 8.62
CA ARG A 352 3.78 -9.65 8.56
C ARG A 352 4.43 -8.91 7.38
N ALA A 353 3.74 -8.70 6.27
CA ALA A 353 4.28 -8.01 5.10
C ALA A 353 4.61 -6.53 5.36
N LEU A 354 3.88 -5.86 6.26
CA LEU A 354 4.03 -4.42 6.54
C LEU A 354 5.41 -4.01 7.07
N GLY A 355 6.16 -4.95 7.65
CA GLY A 355 7.56 -4.72 8.05
C GLY A 355 8.56 -4.75 6.89
N ILE A 356 8.12 -5.06 5.67
CA ILE A 356 8.97 -5.30 4.49
C ILE A 356 8.55 -4.40 3.32
N ILE A 357 7.26 -4.39 2.98
CA ILE A 357 6.76 -3.64 1.81
C ILE A 357 6.69 -2.13 2.10
N GLY A 358 6.84 -1.32 1.05
CA GLY A 358 6.97 0.14 1.20
C GLY A 358 8.26 0.57 1.89
N GLY A 359 9.33 -0.21 1.75
CA GLY A 359 10.59 -0.11 2.50
C GLY A 359 10.58 -1.01 3.74
N PRO A 360 11.70 -1.56 4.23
CA PRO A 360 11.71 -2.31 5.49
C PRO A 360 11.59 -1.36 6.70
N THR A 361 11.16 -1.87 7.87
CA THR A 361 11.08 -1.05 9.11
C THR A 361 12.41 -0.36 9.43
N GLU A 362 13.53 -1.05 9.20
CA GLU A 362 14.88 -0.55 9.45
C GLU A 362 15.21 0.67 8.59
N LEU A 363 14.77 0.71 7.33
CA LEU A 363 14.96 1.86 6.44
C LEU A 363 14.27 3.11 7.00
N HIS A 364 13.05 2.97 7.53
CA HIS A 364 12.36 4.11 8.14
C HIS A 364 13.03 4.55 9.44
N HIS A 365 13.58 3.63 10.23
CA HIS A 365 14.40 4.01 11.39
C HIS A 365 15.63 4.81 10.98
N VAL A 366 16.32 4.42 9.89
CA VAL A 366 17.43 5.19 9.32
C VAL A 366 16.96 6.59 8.91
N ARG A 367 15.85 6.72 8.18
CA ARG A 367 15.30 8.02 7.76
C ARG A 367 14.96 8.93 8.95
N VAL A 368 14.36 8.37 9.99
CA VAL A 368 14.07 9.09 11.24
C VAL A 368 15.37 9.52 11.94
N ALA A 369 16.36 8.62 12.02
CA ALA A 369 17.67 8.94 12.60
C ALA A 369 18.39 10.03 11.82
N GLN A 370 18.41 9.96 10.48
CA GLN A 370 18.98 10.98 9.59
C GLN A 370 18.41 12.36 9.89
N ARG A 371 17.08 12.49 10.00
CA ARG A 371 16.46 13.78 10.33
C ARG A 371 16.89 14.32 11.69
N ILE A 372 16.90 13.48 12.72
CA ILE A 372 17.27 13.89 14.09
C ILE A 372 18.76 14.25 14.21
N PHE A 373 19.64 13.53 13.53
CA PHE A 373 21.08 13.75 13.61
C PHE A 373 21.59 14.84 12.66
N ALA A 374 20.90 15.11 11.55
CA ALA A 374 21.20 16.25 10.68
C ALA A 374 21.10 17.60 11.43
N GLU A 375 20.18 17.73 12.40
CA GLU A 375 20.08 18.91 13.28
C GLU A 375 21.30 19.10 14.21
N ARG A 376 22.21 18.12 14.24
CA ARG A 376 23.41 18.08 15.07
C ARG A 376 24.69 18.00 14.23
N ASP A 377 24.60 18.33 12.95
CA ASP A 377 25.70 18.27 11.98
C ASP A 377 26.36 16.87 11.89
N LEU A 378 25.57 15.81 12.13
CA LEU A 378 26.00 14.43 11.99
C LEU A 378 25.29 13.77 10.81
N GLU A 379 26.07 13.33 9.84
CA GLU A 379 25.57 12.59 8.67
C GLU A 379 25.40 11.11 9.00
N ILE A 380 24.20 10.57 8.75
CA ILE A 380 23.89 9.15 8.93
C ILE A 380 23.80 8.51 7.54
N ALA A 381 24.76 7.65 7.23
CA ALA A 381 24.72 6.81 6.04
C ALA A 381 23.76 5.61 6.24
N PRO A 382 22.99 5.21 5.22
CA PRO A 382 22.13 4.02 5.27
C PRO A 382 22.86 2.70 5.50
#